data_AF-A0A094P7L0-F1
#
_entry.id   AF-A0A094P7L0-F1
#
_cell.length_a   1.000
_cell.length_b   1.000
_cell.length_c   1.000
_cell.angle_alpha   90.00
_cell.angle_beta   90.00
_cell.angle_gamma   90.00
#
_symmetry.space_group_name_H-M   'P 1'
#
loop_
_entity.id
_entity.type
_entity.pdbx_description
1 polymer ?
#
loop_
_entity_poly.entity_id
_entity_poly.type
_entity_poly.pdbx_seq_one_letter_code
_entity_poly.pdbx_strand_id
1 'polypeptide(L)' 'MCKRIDCENCGKPTWDGCGEHIEVALEGVAEADRCQCEK' A
#
# COMPACT_ATOMS: atom_id res chain seq x y z
N MET A 1 13.42 2.55 -2.11
CA MET A 1 12.78 3.52 -1.19
C MET A 1 11.30 3.18 -1.17
N CYS A 2 10.82 2.64 -0.07
CA CYS A 2 9.42 2.23 0.03
C CYS A 2 8.57 3.47 0.23
N LYS A 3 7.50 3.62 -0.55
CA LYS A 3 6.61 4.77 -0.47
C LYS A 3 5.16 4.33 -0.63
N ARG A 4 4.25 5.12 -0.07
CA ARG A 4 2.83 5.02 -0.35
C ARG A 4 2.57 5.43 -1.80
N ILE A 5 1.82 4.61 -2.52
CA ILE A 5 1.26 4.93 -3.84
C ILE A 5 -0.21 4.54 -3.85
N ASP A 6 -0.96 4.97 -4.87
CA ASP A 6 -2.32 4.50 -5.09
C ASP A 6 -2.31 3.39 -6.13
N CYS A 7 -3.08 2.33 -5.90
CA CYS A 7 -3.20 1.20 -6.82
C CYS A 7 -3.91 1.65 -8.10
N GLU A 8 -3.32 1.40 -9.26
CA GLU A 8 -3.95 1.77 -10.54
C GLU A 8 -5.22 0.97 -10.86
N ASN A 9 -5.39 -0.21 -10.25
CA ASN A 9 -6.52 -1.10 -10.51
C ASN A 9 -7.76 -0.74 -9.66
N CYS A 10 -7.57 -0.52 -8.35
CA CYS A 10 -8.67 -0.23 -7.43
C CYS A 10 -8.66 1.19 -6.83
N GLY A 11 -7.62 2.00 -7.07
CA GLY A 11 -7.48 3.34 -6.52
C GLY A 11 -7.17 3.40 -5.02
N LYS A 12 -7.04 2.26 -4.34
CA LYS A 12 -6.75 2.22 -2.90
C LYS A 12 -5.25 2.43 -2.62
N PRO A 13 -4.89 3.02 -1.46
CA PRO A 13 -3.50 3.14 -1.05
C PRO A 13 -2.81 1.77 -0.91
N THR A 14 -1.64 1.68 -1.52
CA THR A 14 -0.73 0.53 -1.50
C THR A 14 0.71 0.99 -1.34
N TRP A 15 1.65 0.06 -1.35
CA TRP A 15 3.08 0.37 -1.23
C TRP A 15 3.81 0.01 -2.53
N ASP A 16 4.83 0.81 -2.84
CA ASP A 16 5.81 0.52 -3.88
C ASP A 16 7.19 0.39 -3.21
N GLY A 17 7.82 -0.78 -3.29
CA GLY A 17 9.08 -1.06 -2.61
C GLY A 17 9.33 -2.54 -2.31
N CYS A 18 10.30 -2.83 -1.43
CA CYS A 18 10.79 -4.18 -1.15
C CYS A 18 9.85 -5.06 -0.30
N GLY A 19 8.75 -4.53 0.23
CA GLY A 19 7.80 -5.30 1.06
C GLY A 19 8.16 -5.40 2.54
N GLU A 20 9.37 -5.02 2.95
CA GLU A 20 9.74 -4.95 4.38
C GLU A 20 9.22 -3.69 5.07
N HIS A 21 8.95 -2.63 4.32
CA HIS A 21 8.53 -1.33 4.86
C HIS A 21 7.07 -1.01 4.53
N ILE A 22 6.22 -2.03 4.37
CA ILE A 22 4.80 -1.85 4.04
C ILE A 22 4.09 -1.13 5.17
N GLU A 23 4.35 -1.55 6.41
CA GLU A 23 3.71 -0.98 7.60
C GLU A 23 4.06 0.50 7.76
N VAL A 24 5.32 0.86 7.47
CA VAL A 24 5.78 2.26 7.48
C VAL A 24 5.17 3.04 6.31
N ALA A 25 5.13 2.46 5.12
CA ALA A 25 4.55 3.11 3.94
C ALA A 25 3.03 3.32 4.08
N LEU A 26 2.34 2.44 4.79
CA LEU A 26 0.89 2.47 5.02
C LEU A 26 0.52 2.87 6.45
N GLU A 27 1.43 3.57 7.14
CA GLU A 27 1.16 4.09 8.48
C GLU A 27 -0.08 5.02 8.44
N GLY A 28 -1.02 4.80 9.35
CA GLY A 28 -2.29 5.52 9.41
C GLY A 28 -3.35 5.08 8.38
N VAL A 29 -3.06 4.10 7.51
CA VAL A 29 -4.06 3.47 6.64
C VAL A 29 -4.59 2.21 7.32
N ALA A 30 -5.89 2.20 7.64
CA ALA A 30 -6.55 1.01 8.16
C ALA A 30 -6.49 -0.12 7.14
N GLU A 31 -6.37 -1.37 7.60
CA GLU A 31 -6.23 -2.53 6.70
C GLU A 31 -7.36 -2.67 5.67
N ALA A 32 -8.58 -2.25 6.02
CA ALA A 32 -9.74 -2.24 5.12
C ALA A 32 -9.60 -1.22 3.97
N ASP A 33 -8.87 -0.14 4.20
CA ASP A 33 -8.61 0.92 3.22
C ASP A 33 -7.37 0.63 2.37
N ARG A 34 -6.55 -0.36 2.74
CA ARG A 34 -5.40 -0.80 1.94
C ARG A 34 -5.88 -1.53 0.70
N CYS A 35 -5.08 -1.47 -0.36
CA CYS A 35 -5.29 -2.29 -1.53
C CYS A 35 -5.23 -3.78 -1.16
N GLN A 36 -6.26 -4.53 -1.57
CA GLN A 36 -6.38 -5.99 -1.39
C GLN A 36 -6.34 -6.73 -2.73
N CYS A 37 -5.99 -6.05 -3.83
CA CYS A 37 -5.81 -6.73 -5.10
C CYS A 37 -4.73 -7.79 -4.93
N GLU A 38 -5.09 -9.05 -5.21
CA GLU A 38 -4.13 -10.11 -5.44
C GLU A 38 -3.27 -9.66 -6.64
N LYS A 39 -1.95 -9.57 -6.44
CA LYS A 39 -1.03 -9.22 -7.52
C LYS A 39 -1.02 -10.31 -8.59
#